data_AF-A0A327NI22-F1
#
_entry.id   AF-A0A327NI22-F1
#
_cell.length_a   1.000
_cell.length_b   1.000
_cell.length_c   1.000
_cell.angle_alpha   90.00
_cell.angle_beta   90.00
_cell.angle_gamma   90.00
#
_symmetry.space_group_name_H-M   'P 1'
#
loop_
_entity.id
_entity.type
_entity.pdbx_description
1 polymer ?
#
loop_
_entity_poly.entity_id
_entity_poly.type
_entity_poly.pdbx_seq_one_letter_code
_entity_poly.pdbx_strand_id
1 'polypeptide(L)'
;MTTSIKLTKSLDWTLYTVQFIKNHFLMIFGLGLVAAIGRAIQLKAFGPVSPSAHVLLEVVVESARILIFFYALGLTNVKTGVIRLVQLVTNKQGRKQNWRLAIRKLRDKWPSLLINLLAFSMIALLFNKLIDHIAYETCLYMTLQARQLISSQASEWAIILFFKNISVIPFTLIFNAVFCLWLVNRLPKPVAFQ
;
A
#
# COMPACT_ATOMS: atom_id res chain seq x y z
N MET A 1 -7.76 18.29 26.64
CA MET A 1 -6.80 18.65 25.57
C MET A 1 -5.53 17.79 25.52
N THR A 2 -5.03 17.22 26.63
CA THR A 2 -3.78 16.43 26.68
C THR A 2 -3.87 15.02 26.08
N THR A 3 -5.06 14.40 26.04
CA THR A 3 -5.28 13.05 25.50
C THR A 3 -5.16 13.00 23.98
N SER A 4 -5.68 14.02 23.28
CA SER A 4 -5.60 14.13 21.82
C SER A 4 -4.15 14.21 21.32
N ILE A 5 -3.28 14.93 22.06
CA ILE A 5 -1.86 15.09 21.73
C ILE A 5 -1.07 13.79 21.96
N LYS A 6 -1.43 12.99 22.97
CA LYS A 6 -0.81 11.67 23.20
C LYS A 6 -1.25 10.64 22.15
N LEU A 7 -2.52 10.67 21.75
CA LEU A 7 -3.06 9.75 20.75
C LEU A 7 -2.49 10.02 19.36
N THR A 8 -2.40 11.29 18.96
CA THR A 8 -1.76 11.72 17.70
C THR A 8 -0.30 11.31 17.65
N LYS A 9 0.48 11.56 18.72
CA LYS A 9 1.86 11.06 18.87
C LYS A 9 1.99 9.53 18.81
N SER A 10 0.93 8.81 19.19
CA SER A 10 0.93 7.35 19.16
C SER A 10 0.55 6.80 17.78
N LEU A 11 -0.14 7.60 16.95
CA LEU A 11 -0.59 7.31 15.59
C LEU A 11 0.26 7.99 14.50
N ASP A 12 1.43 8.51 14.86
CA ASP A 12 2.30 9.31 13.97
C ASP A 12 2.51 8.68 12.59
N TRP A 13 2.69 7.36 12.54
CA TRP A 13 2.89 6.61 11.31
C TRP A 13 1.61 6.46 10.48
N THR A 14 0.50 6.02 11.08
CA THR A 14 -0.77 5.90 10.35
C THR A 14 -1.22 7.26 9.81
N LEU A 15 -1.11 8.33 10.60
CA LEU A 15 -1.43 9.68 10.16
C LEU A 15 -0.53 10.13 9.00
N TYR A 16 0.78 9.88 9.10
CA TYR A 16 1.71 10.17 8.01
C TYR A 16 1.36 9.40 6.74
N THR A 17 0.97 8.12 6.86
CA THR A 17 0.56 7.29 5.72
C THR A 17 -0.66 7.89 5.02
N VAL A 18 -1.69 8.27 5.79
CA VAL A 18 -2.90 8.90 5.25
C VAL A 18 -2.57 10.24 4.60
N GLN A 19 -1.75 11.07 5.24
CA GLN A 19 -1.33 12.36 4.68
C GLN A 19 -0.50 12.21 3.41
N PHE A 20 0.41 11.23 3.38
CA PHE A 20 1.22 10.93 2.20
C PHE A 20 0.35 10.49 1.02
N ILE A 21 -0.63 9.62 1.27
CA ILE A 21 -1.59 9.19 0.25
C ILE A 21 -2.42 10.36 -0.25
N LYS A 22 -2.92 11.22 0.65
CA LYS A 22 -3.68 12.41 0.27
C LYS A 22 -2.86 13.35 -0.61
N ASN A 23 -1.61 13.63 -0.24
CA ASN A 23 -0.75 14.57 -0.95
C ASN A 23 -0.23 14.03 -2.28
N HIS A 24 -0.07 12.71 -2.41
CA HIS A 24 0.45 12.05 -3.62
C HIS A 24 -0.57 11.14 -4.29
N PHE A 25 -1.86 11.44 -4.08
CA PHE A 25 -2.97 10.61 -4.51
C PHE A 25 -2.88 10.27 -5.99
N LEU A 26 -2.63 11.26 -6.85
CA LEU A 26 -2.62 11.07 -8.30
C LEU A 26 -1.57 10.04 -8.74
N MET A 27 -0.36 10.09 -8.18
CA MET A 27 0.71 9.16 -8.54
C MET A 27 0.46 7.76 -7.98
N ILE A 28 0.01 7.67 -6.73
CA ILE A 28 -0.30 6.39 -6.07
C ILE A 28 -1.49 5.71 -6.75
N PHE A 29 -2.55 6.48 -7.03
CA PHE A 29 -3.74 6.02 -7.72
C PHE A 29 -3.42 5.63 -9.17
N GLY A 30 -2.62 6.41 -9.89
CA GLY A 30 -2.20 6.07 -11.25
C GLY A 30 -1.44 4.73 -11.31
N LEU A 31 -0.45 4.53 -10.45
CA LEU A 31 0.26 3.25 -10.35
C LEU A 31 -0.64 2.11 -9.88
N GLY A 32 -1.52 2.38 -8.91
CA GLY A 32 -2.52 1.42 -8.43
C GLY A 32 -3.50 1.01 -9.53
N LEU A 33 -3.90 1.94 -10.40
CA LEU A 33 -4.79 1.70 -11.54
C LEU A 33 -4.12 0.83 -12.60
N VAL A 34 -2.84 1.07 -12.91
CA VAL A 34 -2.04 0.19 -13.78
C VAL A 34 -2.01 -1.24 -13.22
N ALA A 35 -1.75 -1.38 -11.92
CA ALA A 35 -1.78 -2.69 -11.25
C ALA A 35 -3.18 -3.33 -11.26
N ALA A 36 -4.23 -2.54 -11.07
CA ALA A 36 -5.62 -2.99 -11.04
C ALA A 36 -6.08 -3.49 -12.41
N ILE A 37 -5.83 -2.73 -13.47
CA ILE A 37 -6.15 -3.11 -14.85
C ILE A 37 -5.34 -4.34 -15.24
N GLY A 38 -4.04 -4.36 -14.97
CA GLY A 38 -3.20 -5.51 -15.28
C GLY A 38 -3.71 -6.79 -14.61
N ARG A 39 -4.12 -6.70 -13.33
CA ARG A 39 -4.69 -7.84 -12.61
C ARG A 39 -6.07 -8.26 -13.12
N ALA A 40 -6.91 -7.30 -13.52
CA ALA A 40 -8.21 -7.60 -14.13
C ALA A 40 -8.04 -8.34 -15.46
N ILE A 41 -7.11 -7.91 -16.31
CA ILE A 41 -6.79 -8.61 -17.57
C ILE A 41 -6.31 -10.04 -17.28
N GLN A 42 -5.38 -10.24 -16.33
CA GLN A 42 -4.89 -11.58 -15.96
C GLN A 42 -6.02 -12.53 -15.53
N LEU A 43 -7.05 -12.01 -14.86
CA LEU A 43 -8.24 -12.76 -14.46
C LEU A 43 -9.31 -12.85 -15.56
N LYS A 44 -8.89 -12.68 -16.82
CA LYS A 44 -9.70 -12.84 -18.03
C LYS A 44 -10.88 -11.87 -18.10
N ALA A 45 -10.79 -10.70 -17.45
CA ALA A 45 -11.85 -9.69 -17.50
C ALA A 45 -12.17 -9.26 -18.95
N PHE A 46 -11.18 -9.28 -19.84
CA PHE A 46 -11.32 -8.91 -21.25
C PHE A 46 -11.21 -10.10 -22.22
N GLY A 47 -11.35 -11.33 -21.70
CA GLY A 47 -11.25 -12.55 -22.49
C GLY A 47 -9.98 -13.38 -22.22
N PRO A 48 -9.72 -14.41 -23.03
CA PRO A 48 -8.61 -15.33 -22.81
C PRO A 48 -7.26 -14.62 -22.97
N VAL A 49 -6.36 -14.89 -22.03
CA VAL A 49 -5.00 -14.33 -22.01
C VAL A 49 -4.02 -15.46 -22.29
N SER A 50 -3.08 -15.24 -23.22
CA SER A 50 -2.02 -16.20 -23.51
C SER A 50 -1.06 -16.34 -22.31
N PRO A 51 -0.36 -17.48 -22.16
CA PRO A 51 0.61 -17.65 -21.07
C PRO A 51 1.70 -16.57 -21.05
N SER A 52 2.17 -16.12 -22.21
CA SER A 52 3.17 -15.05 -22.33
C SER A 52 2.62 -13.69 -21.88
N ALA A 53 1.39 -13.35 -22.28
CA ALA A 53 0.74 -12.13 -21.83
C ALA A 53 0.46 -12.15 -20.33
N HIS A 54 0.13 -13.31 -19.75
CA HIS A 54 -0.05 -13.46 -18.31
C HIS A 54 1.21 -13.11 -17.53
N VAL A 55 2.37 -13.64 -17.94
CA VAL A 55 3.67 -13.36 -17.31
C VAL A 55 4.05 -11.88 -17.47
N LEU A 56 3.86 -11.30 -18.66
CA LEU A 56 4.18 -9.89 -18.90
C LEU A 56 3.31 -8.97 -18.02
N LEU A 57 2.02 -9.27 -17.88
CA LEU A 57 1.14 -8.54 -16.98
C LEU A 57 1.56 -8.70 -15.51
N GLU A 58 2.11 -9.85 -15.12
CA GLU A 58 2.59 -10.07 -13.76
C GLU A 58 3.77 -9.15 -13.45
N VAL A 59 4.73 -9.08 -14.39
CA VAL A 59 5.86 -8.16 -14.30
C VAL A 59 5.38 -6.71 -14.21
N VAL A 60 4.39 -6.30 -15.02
CA VAL A 60 3.85 -4.93 -14.99
C VAL A 60 3.16 -4.61 -13.66
N VAL A 61 2.28 -5.49 -13.20
CA VAL A 61 1.53 -5.31 -11.93
C VAL A 61 2.49 -5.23 -10.75
N GLU A 62 3.46 -6.14 -10.69
CA GLU A 62 4.40 -6.17 -9.58
C GLU A 62 5.40 -5.00 -9.64
N SER A 63 5.83 -4.61 -10.84
CA SER A 63 6.66 -3.40 -11.02
C SER A 63 5.95 -2.14 -10.53
N ALA A 64 4.64 -1.99 -10.82
CA ALA A 64 3.86 -0.86 -10.32
C ALA A 64 3.79 -0.82 -8.79
N ARG A 65 3.62 -1.98 -8.14
CA ARG A 65 3.64 -2.10 -6.67
C ARG A 65 5.02 -1.78 -6.08
N ILE A 66 6.08 -2.31 -6.67
CA ILE A 66 7.46 -2.03 -6.28
C ILE A 66 7.76 -0.53 -6.40
N LEU A 67 7.29 0.11 -7.48
CA LEU A 67 7.43 1.56 -7.67
C LEU A 67 6.70 2.35 -6.59
N ILE A 68 5.46 1.99 -6.21
CA ILE A 68 4.74 2.63 -5.10
C ILE A 68 5.55 2.50 -3.81
N PHE A 69 6.08 1.32 -3.52
CA PHE A 69 6.87 1.07 -2.33
C PHE A 69 8.14 1.93 -2.30
N PHE A 70 8.92 1.97 -3.39
CA PHE A 70 10.12 2.79 -3.45
C PHE A 70 9.83 4.29 -3.45
N TYR A 71 8.74 4.72 -4.08
CA TYR A 71 8.28 6.10 -4.05
C TYR A 71 7.98 6.55 -2.61
N ALA A 72 7.28 5.70 -1.83
CA ALA A 72 7.01 5.96 -0.41
C ALA A 72 8.28 5.90 0.44
N LEU A 73 9.12 4.87 0.28
CA LEU A 73 10.37 4.69 1.02
C LEU A 73 11.35 5.84 0.77
N GLY A 74 11.33 6.39 -0.43
CA GLY A 74 12.15 7.52 -0.86
C GLY A 74 11.55 8.89 -0.55
N LEU A 75 10.39 8.96 0.12
CA LEU A 75 9.68 10.20 0.40
C LEU A 75 9.46 11.04 -0.87
N THR A 76 8.79 10.46 -1.88
CA THR A 76 8.52 11.01 -3.24
C THR A 76 9.62 10.85 -4.28
N ASN A 77 10.76 10.26 -3.93
CA ASN A 77 11.84 10.02 -4.90
C ASN A 77 12.21 8.53 -4.97
N VAL A 78 11.83 7.87 -6.07
CA VAL A 78 12.10 6.44 -6.30
C VAL A 78 13.59 6.11 -6.22
N LYS A 79 14.47 6.95 -6.80
CA LYS A 79 15.93 6.74 -6.76
C LYS A 79 16.43 6.73 -5.32
N THR A 80 15.94 7.66 -4.50
CA THR A 80 16.26 7.71 -3.07
C THR A 80 15.74 6.46 -2.34
N GLY A 81 14.55 5.98 -2.69
CA GLY A 81 14.00 4.73 -2.15
C GLY A 81 14.89 3.52 -2.44
N VAL A 82 15.32 3.36 -3.70
CA VAL A 82 16.24 2.30 -4.11
C VAL A 82 17.58 2.40 -3.38
N ILE A 83 18.18 3.60 -3.32
CA ILE A 83 19.44 3.83 -2.61
C ILE A 83 19.31 3.44 -1.13
N ARG A 84 18.20 3.80 -0.46
CA ARG A 84 17.94 3.43 0.93
C ARG A 84 17.86 1.91 1.11
N LEU A 85 17.21 1.20 0.18
CA LEU A 85 17.15 -0.26 0.20
C LEU A 85 18.54 -0.88 -0.01
N VAL A 86 19.28 -0.42 -1.02
CA VAL A 86 20.64 -0.89 -1.30
C VAL A 86 21.54 -0.67 -0.09
N GLN A 87 21.48 0.50 0.55
CA GLN A 87 22.25 0.81 1.75
C GLN A 87 21.91 -0.12 2.93
N LEU A 88 20.66 -0.57 3.07
CA LEU A 88 20.29 -1.55 4.11
C LEU A 88 20.97 -2.91 3.88
N VAL A 89 21.21 -3.28 2.62
CA VAL A 89 21.83 -4.56 2.25
C VAL A 89 23.37 -4.46 2.26
N THR A 90 23.94 -3.39 1.71
CA THR A 90 25.39 -3.26 1.49
C THR A 90 26.15 -2.75 2.71
N ASN A 91 25.57 -1.86 3.52
CA ASN A 91 26.27 -1.29 4.68
C ASN A 91 26.13 -2.17 5.93
N LYS A 92 27.00 -3.17 6.07
CA LYS A 92 26.99 -4.12 7.20
C LYS A 92 27.07 -3.44 8.58
N GLN A 93 27.84 -2.36 8.71
CA GLN A 93 28.04 -1.66 9.98
C GLN A 93 26.83 -0.79 10.32
N GLY A 94 26.32 -0.04 9.34
CA GLY A 94 25.06 0.70 9.45
C GLY A 94 23.87 -0.21 9.73
N ARG A 95 23.84 -1.43 9.17
CA ARG A 95 22.81 -2.44 9.43
C ARG A 95 22.76 -2.85 10.90
N LYS A 96 23.90 -3.15 11.53
CA LYS A 96 23.94 -3.51 12.96
C LYS A 96 23.44 -2.37 13.84
N GLN A 97 23.82 -1.13 13.53
CA GLN A 97 23.38 0.04 14.28
C GLN A 97 21.88 0.31 14.09
N ASN A 98 21.39 0.29 12.86
CA ASN A 98 19.97 0.43 12.53
C ASN A 98 19.12 -0.68 13.16
N TRP A 99 19.63 -1.91 13.19
CA TRP A 99 18.96 -3.05 13.83
C TRP A 99 18.84 -2.88 15.34
N ARG A 100 19.92 -2.48 16.01
CA ARG A 100 19.89 -2.15 17.45
C ARG A 100 18.91 -1.02 17.75
N LEU A 101 18.90 0.01 16.91
CA LEU A 101 18.00 1.14 17.04
C LEU A 101 16.53 0.73 16.81
N ALA A 102 16.26 -0.11 15.81
CA ALA A 102 14.94 -0.66 15.55
C ALA A 102 14.43 -1.52 16.73
N ILE A 103 15.25 -2.44 17.25
CA ILE A 103 14.88 -3.28 18.41
C ILE A 103 14.60 -2.40 19.64
N ARG A 104 15.47 -1.43 19.92
CA ARG A 104 15.27 -0.51 21.03
C ARG A 104 13.97 0.27 20.87
N LYS A 105 13.71 0.82 19.68
CA LYS A 105 12.49 1.58 19.39
C LYS A 105 11.24 0.71 19.48
N LEU A 106 11.29 -0.53 19.00
CA LEU A 106 10.20 -1.51 19.12
C LEU A 106 9.86 -1.80 20.59
N ARG A 107 10.88 -2.01 21.43
CA ARG A 107 10.70 -2.25 22.86
C ARG A 107 10.18 -1.00 23.59
N ASP A 108 10.74 0.17 23.31
CA ASP A 108 10.41 1.42 23.99
C ASP A 108 9.04 1.99 23.55
N LYS A 109 8.58 1.67 22.33
CA LYS A 109 7.34 2.19 21.73
C LYS A 109 6.33 1.11 21.35
N TRP A 110 6.38 -0.05 21.99
CA TRP A 110 5.46 -1.18 21.73
C TRP A 110 3.97 -0.79 21.75
N PRO A 111 3.47 0.01 22.72
CA PRO A 111 2.05 0.40 22.72
C PRO A 111 1.67 1.24 21.49
N SER A 112 2.56 2.11 21.03
CA SER A 112 2.32 2.91 19.81
C SER A 112 2.31 2.02 18.57
N LEU A 113 3.16 0.99 18.51
CA LEU A 113 3.12 0.01 17.43
C LEU A 113 1.78 -0.73 17.39
N LEU A 114 1.30 -1.20 18.53
CA LEU A 114 0.01 -1.90 18.64
C LEU A 114 -1.15 -1.01 18.19
N ILE A 115 -1.16 0.27 18.59
CA ILE A 115 -2.19 1.24 18.19
C ILE A 115 -2.14 1.50 16.66
N ASN A 116 -0.95 1.67 16.05
CA ASN A 116 -0.84 1.85 14.60
C ASN A 116 -1.31 0.60 13.84
N LEU A 117 -0.94 -0.60 14.32
CA LEU A 117 -1.40 -1.85 13.72
C LEU A 117 -2.91 -2.01 13.83
N LEU A 118 -3.51 -1.70 14.98
CA LEU A 118 -4.97 -1.74 15.15
C LEU A 118 -5.66 -0.73 14.22
N ALA A 119 -5.13 0.49 14.12
CA ALA A 119 -5.67 1.51 13.22
C ALA A 119 -5.56 1.08 11.74
N PHE A 120 -4.41 0.53 11.34
CA PHE A 120 -4.22 -0.05 10.01
C PHE A 120 -5.21 -1.18 9.73
N SER A 121 -5.35 -2.12 10.66
CA SER A 121 -6.27 -3.26 10.53
C SER A 121 -7.72 -2.80 10.41
N MET A 122 -8.14 -1.79 11.19
CA MET A 122 -9.48 -1.20 11.07
C MET A 122 -9.70 -0.56 9.70
N ILE A 123 -8.73 0.21 9.19
CA ILE A 123 -8.80 0.83 7.86
C ILE A 123 -8.86 -0.25 6.77
N ALA A 124 -7.99 -1.25 6.83
CA ALA A 124 -7.96 -2.36 5.88
C ALA A 124 -9.25 -3.18 5.90
N LEU A 125 -9.81 -3.44 7.09
CA LEU A 125 -11.09 -4.14 7.25
C LEU A 125 -12.23 -3.33 6.63
N LEU A 126 -12.27 -2.02 6.87
CA LEU A 126 -13.30 -1.13 6.31
C LEU A 126 -13.24 -1.12 4.77
N PHE A 127 -12.06 -0.97 4.18
CA PHE A 127 -11.91 -1.06 2.73
C PHE A 127 -12.28 -2.43 2.19
N ASN A 128 -11.84 -3.53 2.81
CA ASN A 128 -12.22 -4.87 2.36
C ASN A 128 -13.74 -5.08 2.42
N LYS A 129 -14.40 -4.67 3.50
CA LYS A 129 -15.87 -4.75 3.60
C LYS A 129 -16.57 -3.90 2.53
N LEU A 130 -16.08 -2.69 2.26
CA LEU A 130 -16.64 -1.86 1.19
C LEU A 130 -16.47 -2.52 -0.18
N ILE A 131 -15.32 -3.13 -0.45
CA ILE A 131 -15.06 -3.85 -1.71
C ILE A 131 -15.98 -5.06 -1.83
N ASP A 132 -16.13 -5.84 -0.76
CA ASP A 132 -17.00 -7.01 -0.77
C ASP A 132 -18.47 -6.58 -0.96
N HIS A 133 -18.92 -5.52 -0.30
CA HIS A 133 -20.26 -4.97 -0.49
C HIS A 133 -20.49 -4.47 -1.93
N ILE A 134 -19.51 -3.77 -2.52
CA ILE A 134 -19.59 -3.35 -3.93
C ILE A 134 -19.59 -4.57 -4.86
N ALA A 135 -18.76 -5.58 -4.63
CA ALA A 135 -18.65 -6.73 -5.51
C ALA A 135 -19.91 -7.61 -5.45
N TYR A 136 -20.40 -7.91 -4.25
CA TYR A 136 -21.45 -8.89 -4.01
C TYR A 136 -22.86 -8.27 -3.91
N GLU A 137 -23.04 -7.20 -3.14
CA GLU A 137 -24.38 -6.67 -2.88
C GLU A 137 -24.89 -5.76 -3.99
N THR A 138 -24.00 -5.07 -4.72
CA THR A 138 -24.44 -4.21 -5.83
C THR A 138 -24.60 -4.94 -7.17
N CYS A 139 -24.41 -6.26 -7.22
CA CYS A 139 -24.43 -7.05 -8.46
C CYS A 139 -23.58 -6.41 -9.59
N LEU A 140 -22.53 -5.67 -9.22
CA LEU A 140 -21.69 -4.93 -10.17
C LEU A 140 -21.10 -5.88 -11.21
N TYR A 141 -20.69 -7.07 -10.77
CA TYR A 141 -20.22 -8.14 -11.63
C TYR A 141 -21.25 -8.53 -12.70
N MET A 142 -22.47 -8.85 -12.27
CA MET A 142 -23.57 -9.21 -13.16
C MET A 142 -23.92 -8.07 -14.12
N THR A 143 -23.91 -6.82 -13.64
CA THR A 143 -24.21 -5.63 -14.46
C THR A 143 -23.14 -5.38 -15.52
N LEU A 144 -21.86 -5.54 -15.16
CA LEU A 144 -20.73 -5.38 -16.08
C LEU A 144 -20.70 -6.50 -17.12
N GLN A 145 -21.04 -7.73 -16.74
CA GLN A 145 -21.17 -8.86 -17.66
C GLN A 145 -22.37 -8.68 -18.60
N ALA A 146 -23.53 -8.23 -18.09
CA ALA A 146 -24.72 -7.95 -18.89
C ALA A 146 -24.50 -6.84 -19.92
N ARG A 147 -23.65 -5.86 -19.60
CA ARG A 147 -23.24 -4.79 -20.53
C ARG A 147 -22.06 -5.17 -21.43
N GLN A 148 -21.61 -6.43 -21.41
CA GLN A 148 -20.45 -6.94 -22.15
C GLN A 148 -19.14 -6.16 -21.89
N LEU A 149 -19.04 -5.47 -20.75
CA LEU A 149 -17.83 -4.77 -20.34
C LEU A 149 -16.78 -5.74 -19.77
N ILE A 150 -17.25 -6.90 -19.29
CA ILE A 150 -16.43 -7.98 -18.76
C ILE A 150 -16.84 -9.29 -19.43
N SER A 151 -15.86 -10.10 -19.81
CA SER A 151 -16.07 -11.43 -20.40
C SER A 151 -16.84 -12.35 -19.47
N SER A 152 -17.66 -13.24 -20.03
CA SER A 152 -18.31 -14.32 -19.27
C SER A 152 -17.33 -15.33 -18.66
N GLN A 153 -16.06 -15.30 -19.07
CA GLN A 153 -15.00 -16.12 -18.50
C GLN A 153 -14.28 -15.44 -17.33
N ALA A 154 -14.64 -14.19 -17.01
CA ALA A 154 -14.03 -13.46 -15.92
C ALA A 154 -14.46 -14.03 -14.58
N SER A 155 -13.57 -13.96 -13.60
CA SER A 155 -13.92 -14.29 -12.22
C SER A 155 -14.42 -13.05 -11.48
N GLU A 156 -15.33 -13.19 -10.52
CA GLU A 156 -15.69 -12.14 -9.56
C GLU A 156 -14.44 -11.53 -8.88
N TRP A 157 -13.41 -12.36 -8.70
CA TRP A 157 -12.10 -11.95 -8.21
C TRP A 157 -11.44 -10.85 -9.03
N ALA A 158 -11.79 -10.68 -10.32
CA ALA A 158 -11.26 -9.61 -11.16
C ALA A 158 -11.66 -8.24 -10.61
N ILE A 159 -12.91 -8.07 -10.19
CA ILE A 159 -13.44 -6.82 -9.64
C ILE A 159 -12.91 -6.59 -8.24
N ILE A 160 -12.91 -7.63 -7.40
CA ILE A 160 -12.39 -7.55 -6.03
C ILE A 160 -10.90 -7.15 -6.05
N LEU A 161 -10.08 -7.81 -6.88
CA LEU A 161 -8.67 -7.48 -6.99
C LEU A 161 -8.43 -6.13 -7.67
N PHE A 162 -9.27 -5.71 -8.61
CA PHE A 162 -9.21 -4.38 -9.19
C PHE A 162 -9.32 -3.32 -8.08
N PHE A 163 -10.37 -3.39 -7.26
CA PHE A 163 -10.55 -2.43 -6.17
C PHE A 163 -9.46 -2.54 -5.09
N LYS A 164 -8.99 -3.76 -4.77
CA LYS A 164 -7.88 -3.95 -3.82
C LYS A 164 -6.58 -3.30 -4.30
N ASN A 165 -6.29 -3.34 -5.60
CA ASN A 165 -5.07 -2.75 -6.18
C ASN A 165 -5.08 -1.21 -6.23
N ILE A 166 -6.25 -0.56 -6.15
CA ILE A 166 -6.34 0.91 -6.05
C ILE A 166 -6.48 1.42 -4.60
N SER A 167 -6.77 0.55 -3.64
CA SER A 167 -7.08 0.94 -2.25
C SER A 167 -6.14 0.28 -1.22
N VAL A 168 -6.48 -0.94 -0.78
CA VAL A 168 -5.82 -1.64 0.33
C VAL A 168 -4.35 -1.92 0.04
N ILE A 169 -4.01 -2.35 -1.19
CA ILE A 169 -2.64 -2.73 -1.55
C ILE A 169 -1.72 -1.49 -1.53
N PRO A 170 -2.00 -0.39 -2.26
CA PRO A 170 -1.18 0.82 -2.16
C PRO A 170 -1.07 1.36 -0.74
N PHE A 171 -2.17 1.34 0.02
CA PHE A 171 -2.16 1.76 1.43
C PHE A 171 -1.18 0.91 2.27
N THR A 172 -1.22 -0.41 2.11
CA THR A 172 -0.33 -1.34 2.81
C THR A 172 1.14 -1.15 2.43
N LEU A 173 1.44 -0.94 1.15
CA LEU A 173 2.80 -0.70 0.69
C LEU A 173 3.39 0.59 1.27
N ILE A 174 2.60 1.66 1.28
CA ILE A 174 3.02 2.95 1.84
C ILE A 174 3.15 2.83 3.36
N PHE A 175 2.19 2.20 4.03
CA PHE A 175 2.23 1.94 5.47
C PHE A 175 3.52 1.20 5.86
N ASN A 176 3.89 0.15 5.13
CA ASN A 176 5.12 -0.61 5.36
C ASN A 176 6.39 0.21 5.07
N ALA A 177 6.41 1.00 3.99
CA ALA A 177 7.55 1.87 3.69
C ALA A 177 7.75 2.93 4.80
N VAL A 178 6.66 3.53 5.27
CA VAL A 178 6.66 4.51 6.38
C VAL A 178 7.09 3.84 7.69
N PHE A 179 6.67 2.60 7.94
CA PHE A 179 7.14 1.81 9.08
C PHE A 179 8.66 1.63 9.06
N CYS A 180 9.23 1.25 7.91
CA CYS A 180 10.67 1.12 7.75
C CYS A 180 11.38 2.43 8.08
N LEU A 181 10.87 3.58 7.60
CA LEU A 181 11.44 4.89 7.93
C LEU A 181 11.28 5.25 9.40
N TRP A 182 10.15 4.92 10.00
CA TRP A 182 9.90 5.13 11.43
C TRP A 182 10.87 4.32 12.29
N LEU A 183 11.11 3.05 11.96
CA LEU A 183 12.02 2.19 12.74
C LEU A 183 13.43 2.78 12.85
N VAL A 184 13.93 3.42 11.80
CA VAL A 184 15.26 4.06 11.77
C VAL A 184 15.26 5.55 12.06
N ASN A 185 14.17 6.11 12.61
CA ASN A 185 14.03 7.56 12.90
C ASN A 185 14.26 8.48 11.67
N ARG A 186 13.95 8.00 10.47
CA ARG A 186 14.05 8.76 9.21
C ARG A 186 12.72 9.30 8.72
N LEU A 187 11.67 9.19 9.54
CA LEU A 187 10.39 9.80 9.25
C LEU A 187 10.51 11.33 9.41
N PRO A 188 10.12 12.13 8.39
CA PRO A 188 10.04 13.57 8.54
C PRO A 188 9.10 13.91 9.71
N LYS A 189 9.44 14.92 10.51
CA LYS A 189 8.53 15.40 11.55
C LYS A 189 7.23 15.86 10.87
N PRO A 190 6.05 15.43 11.34
CA PRO A 190 4.80 15.85 10.75
C PRO A 190 4.68 17.37 10.84
N VAL A 191 4.28 17.99 9.73
CA VAL A 191 4.07 19.45 9.60
C VAL A 191 2.99 19.96 10.56
N ALA A 192 2.21 19.07 11.19
CA ALA A 192 1.19 19.40 12.19
C ALA A 192 1.72 19.95 13.53
N PHE A 193 3.04 20.16 13.67
CA PHE A 193 3.68 20.83 14.82
C PHE A 193 4.35 22.17 14.43
N GLN A 194 3.94 22.78 13.31
CA GLN A 194 4.22 24.19 13.00
C GLN A 194 2.93 25.01 13.09
#